data_AF-A0A8X6F3W3-F1
#
_entry.id   AF-A0A8X6F3W3-F1
#
_cell.length_a   1.000
_cell.length_b   1.000
_cell.length_c   1.000
_cell.angle_alpha   90.00
_cell.angle_beta   90.00
_cell.angle_gamma   90.00
#
_symmetry.space_group_name_H-M   'P 1'
#
loop_
_entity.id
_entity.type
_entity.pdbx_description
1 polymer ?
#
loop_
_entity_poly.entity_id
_entity_poly.type
_entity_poly.pdbx_seq_one_letter_code
_entity_poly.pdbx_strand_id
1 'polypeptide(L)'
;MPEFEKMDESQPEEKICNYLSLLWSFARDKENRLRYVKGVLEIQEQFPTLDKADEEKHREQIARLETELQSILGEIALVSCPVENCPTHTFQKD
;
A
#
# COMPACT_ATOMS: atom_id res chain seq x y z
N MET A 1 1.92 2.50 16.96
CA MET A 1 0.80 3.19 16.28
C MET A 1 1.20 4.65 16.13
N PRO A 2 1.08 5.28 14.94
CA PRO A 2 1.36 6.70 14.81
C PRO A 2 0.28 7.50 15.56
N GLU A 3 0.70 8.59 16.23
CA GLU A 3 -0.08 9.42 17.14
C GLU A 3 -1.10 10.32 16.40
N PHE A 4 -2.13 9.72 15.79
CA PHE A 4 -3.25 10.48 15.20
C PHE A 4 -4.16 11.14 16.26
N GLU A 5 -4.09 10.71 17.52
CA GLU A 5 -4.99 11.16 18.61
C GLU A 5 -4.67 12.55 19.17
N LYS A 6 -3.56 13.20 18.79
CA LYS A 6 -3.12 14.49 19.40
C LYS A 6 -3.26 15.73 18.50
N MET A 7 -3.89 15.62 17.33
CA MET A 7 -4.07 16.76 16.43
C MET A 7 -5.39 17.50 16.72
N ASP A 8 -5.34 18.83 16.80
CA ASP A 8 -6.46 19.73 17.04
C ASP A 8 -7.64 19.43 16.10
N GLU A 9 -8.85 19.28 16.65
CA GLU A 9 -10.08 19.03 15.89
C GLU A 9 -10.48 20.21 14.99
N SER A 10 -9.87 21.38 15.16
CA SER A 10 -10.13 22.58 14.38
C SER A 10 -9.51 22.59 12.98
N GLN A 11 -8.63 21.63 12.63
CA GLN A 11 -7.88 21.62 11.35
C GLN A 11 -8.02 20.27 10.58
N PRO A 12 -9.21 19.95 10.06
CA PRO A 12 -9.46 18.70 9.33
C PRO A 12 -8.63 18.56 8.05
N GLU A 13 -8.34 19.67 7.37
CA GLU A 13 -7.54 19.69 6.15
C GLU A 13 -6.09 19.28 6.41
N GLU A 14 -5.48 19.78 7.50
CA GLU A 14 -4.12 19.42 7.89
C GLU A 14 -4.01 17.92 8.25
N LYS A 15 -5.02 17.37 8.94
CA LYS A 15 -5.09 15.92 9.23
C LYS A 15 -5.15 15.08 7.95
N ILE A 16 -5.97 15.48 6.98
CA ILE A 16 -6.09 14.82 5.68
C ILE A 16 -4.76 14.87 4.93
N CYS A 17 -4.11 16.05 4.86
CA CYS A 17 -2.81 16.21 4.22
C CYS A 17 -1.73 15.35 4.87
N ASN A 18 -1.68 15.29 6.20
CA ASN A 18 -0.73 14.47 6.95
C ASN A 18 -0.98 12.96 6.71
N TYR A 19 -2.24 12.53 6.72
CA TYR A 19 -2.59 11.13 6.44
C TYR A 19 -2.25 10.73 5.00
N LEU A 20 -2.60 11.56 4.01
CA LEU A 20 -2.21 11.33 2.61
C LEU A 20 -0.69 11.24 2.45
N SER A 21 0.07 12.10 3.13
CA SER A 21 1.53 12.07 3.10
C SER A 21 2.08 10.75 3.63
N LEU A 22 1.49 10.21 4.70
CA LEU A 22 1.85 8.90 5.25
C LEU A 22 1.50 7.76 4.29
N LEU A 23 0.31 7.77 3.70
CA LEU A 23 -0.09 6.77 2.71
C LEU A 23 0.84 6.76 1.49
N TRP A 24 1.23 7.94 0.98
CA TRP A 24 2.21 8.04 -0.11
C TRP A 24 3.58 7.50 0.29
N SER A 25 4.02 7.74 1.53
CA SER A 25 5.26 7.16 2.05
C SER A 25 5.19 5.64 2.11
N PHE A 26 4.06 5.07 2.55
CA PHE A 26 3.87 3.62 2.58
C PHE A 26 3.81 3.02 1.19
N ALA A 27 3.09 3.64 0.25
CA ALA A 27 3.05 3.20 -1.14
C ALA A 27 4.46 3.14 -1.75
N ARG A 28 5.27 4.18 -1.54
CA ARG A 28 6.66 4.23 -2.03
C ARG A 28 7.54 3.13 -1.42
N ASP A 29 7.38 2.82 -0.13
CA ASP A 29 8.10 1.70 0.50
C ASP A 29 7.72 0.36 -0.17
N LYS A 30 6.43 0.12 -0.40
CA LYS A 30 5.96 -1.11 -1.06
C LYS A 30 6.46 -1.22 -2.49
N GLU A 31 6.45 -0.13 -3.26
CA GLU A 31 7.01 -0.12 -4.62
C GLU A 31 8.50 -0.46 -4.64
N ASN A 32 9.28 0.09 -3.70
CA ASN A 32 10.71 -0.20 -3.58
C ASN A 32 10.95 -1.68 -3.24
N ARG A 33 10.18 -2.22 -2.29
CA ARG A 33 10.26 -3.64 -1.93
C ARG A 33 9.83 -4.54 -3.08
N LEU A 34 8.78 -4.18 -3.80
CA LEU A 34 8.31 -4.91 -4.97
C LEU A 34 9.39 -4.95 -6.06
N ARG A 35 10.02 -3.81 -6.36
CA ARG A 35 11.13 -3.72 -7.31
C ARG A 35 12.29 -4.63 -6.90
N TYR A 36 12.65 -4.62 -5.62
CA TYR A 36 13.71 -5.47 -5.10
C TYR A 36 13.40 -6.95 -5.29
N VAL A 37 12.22 -7.42 -4.85
CA VAL A 37 11.85 -8.84 -4.94
C VAL A 37 11.71 -9.29 -6.40
N LYS A 38 11.14 -8.45 -7.27
CA LYS A 38 11.09 -8.75 -8.72
C LYS A 38 12.49 -8.89 -9.32
N GLY A 39 13.43 -8.01 -8.96
CA GLY A 39 14.82 -8.12 -9.41
C GLY A 39 15.51 -9.39 -8.91
N VAL A 40 15.26 -9.81 -7.67
CA VAL A 40 15.78 -11.08 -7.13
C VAL A 40 15.24 -12.27 -7.92
N LEU A 41 13.93 -12.29 -8.17
CA LEU A 41 13.27 -13.36 -8.93
C LEU A 41 13.79 -13.42 -10.38
N GLU A 42 13.97 -12.27 -11.04
CA GLU A 42 14.52 -12.21 -12.39
C GLU A 42 15.94 -12.78 -12.47
N ILE A 43 16.81 -12.46 -11.49
CA ILE A 43 18.17 -13.03 -11.42
C ILE A 43 18.09 -14.55 -11.20
N GLN A 44 17.19 -15.03 -10.35
CA GLN A 44 17.00 -16.47 -10.11
C GLN A 44 16.54 -17.22 -11.35
N GLU A 45 15.61 -16.65 -12.12
CA GLU A 45 15.13 -17.25 -13.37
C GLU A 45 16.25 -17.32 -14.43
N GLN A 46 17.17 -16.35 -14.44
CA GLN A 46 18.32 -16.34 -15.36
C GLN A 46 19.47 -17.26 -14.91
N PHE A 47 19.59 -17.49 -13.60
CA PHE A 47 20.63 -18.32 -13.00
C PHE A 47 19.97 -19.36 -12.08
N PRO A 48 19.60 -20.55 -12.61
CA PRO A 48 18.81 -21.57 -11.91
C PRO A 48 19.63 -22.32 -10.83
N THR A 49 20.44 -21.59 -10.07
CA THR A 49 21.19 -22.06 -8.90
C THR A 49 20.33 -22.10 -7.63
N LEU A 50 19.08 -21.64 -7.68
CA LEU A 50 18.18 -21.52 -6.52
C LEU A 50 17.04 -22.54 -6.54
N ASP A 51 16.60 -22.89 -5.33
CA ASP A 51 15.53 -23.86 -5.05
C ASP A 51 14.19 -23.33 -5.59
N LYS A 52 13.40 -24.19 -6.24
CA LYS A 52 12.04 -23.86 -6.70
C LYS A 52 11.15 -23.37 -5.55
N ALA A 53 11.42 -23.82 -4.32
CA ALA A 53 10.71 -23.33 -3.13
C ALA A 53 10.98 -21.85 -2.85
N ASP A 54 12.20 -21.37 -3.09
CA ASP A 54 12.54 -19.95 -2.92
C ASP A 54 11.92 -19.09 -4.02
N GLU A 55 11.91 -19.60 -5.26
CA GLU A 55 11.25 -18.94 -6.39
C GLU A 55 9.75 -18.71 -6.13
N GLU A 56 9.04 -19.77 -5.69
CA GLU A 56 7.62 -19.67 -5.35
C GLU A 56 7.38 -18.69 -4.19
N LYS A 57 8.23 -18.71 -3.17
CA LYS A 57 8.16 -17.75 -2.06
C LYS A 57 8.31 -16.31 -2.53
N HIS A 58 9.18 -16.03 -3.51
CA HIS A 58 9.31 -14.70 -4.09
C HIS A 58 8.08 -14.30 -4.92
N ARG A 59 7.49 -15.23 -5.68
CA ARG A 59 6.20 -15.01 -6.38
C ARG A 59 5.08 -14.68 -5.40
N GLU A 60 4.96 -15.41 -4.30
CA GLU A 60 3.99 -15.12 -3.24
C GLU A 60 4.24 -13.75 -2.58
N GLN A 61 5.50 -13.39 -2.34
CA GLN A 61 5.86 -12.08 -1.78
C GLN A 61 5.46 -10.94 -2.72
N ILE A 62 5.67 -11.11 -4.03
CA ILE A 62 5.25 -10.14 -5.05
C ILE A 62 3.73 -9.95 -5.00
N ALA A 63 2.96 -11.04 -5.04
CA ALA A 63 1.49 -10.97 -5.01
C ALA A 63 0.95 -10.29 -3.75
N ARG A 64 1.57 -10.55 -2.59
CA ARG A 64 1.22 -9.87 -1.32
C ARG A 64 1.52 -8.37 -1.39
N LEU A 65 2.71 -7.99 -1.84
CA LEU A 65 3.09 -6.58 -1.95
C LEU A 65 2.23 -5.81 -2.95
N GLU A 66 1.80 -6.45 -4.05
CA GLU A 66 0.88 -5.86 -5.02
C GLU A 66 -0.51 -5.63 -4.41
N THR A 67 -1.03 -6.61 -3.66
CA THR A 67 -2.30 -6.46 -2.92
C THR A 67 -2.22 -5.33 -1.90
N GLU A 68 -1.14 -5.27 -1.11
CA GLU A 68 -0.93 -4.21 -0.11
C GLU A 68 -0.83 -2.83 -0.78
N LEU A 69 -0.11 -2.72 -1.90
CA LEU A 69 0.01 -1.46 -2.65
C LEU A 69 -1.35 -1.02 -3.21
N GLN A 70 -2.14 -1.95 -3.77
CA GLN A 70 -3.49 -1.65 -4.25
C GLN A 70 -4.40 -1.14 -3.14
N SER A 71 -4.33 -1.73 -1.94
CA SER A 71 -5.09 -1.27 -0.77
C SER A 71 -4.74 0.18 -0.43
N ILE A 72 -3.44 0.50 -0.35
CA ILE A 72 -2.96 1.86 -0.02
C ILE A 72 -3.40 2.86 -1.08
N LEU A 73 -3.26 2.52 -2.37
CA LEU A 73 -3.70 3.39 -3.47
C LEU A 73 -5.22 3.60 -3.45
N GLY A 74 -5.99 2.57 -3.07
CA GLY A 74 -7.43 2.68 -2.85
C GLY A 74 -7.77 3.65 -1.71
N GLU A 75 -7.06 3.57 -0.58
CA GLU A 75 -7.21 4.52 0.53
C GLU A 75 -6.88 5.95 0.09
N ILE A 76 -5.79 6.15 -0.65
CA ILE A 76 -5.42 7.46 -1.19
C ILE A 76 -6.53 8.00 -2.10
N ALA A 77 -7.09 7.17 -2.97
CA ALA A 77 -8.17 7.57 -3.87
C ALA A 77 -9.44 7.97 -3.11
N LEU A 78 -9.80 7.22 -2.05
CA LEU A 78 -10.94 7.54 -1.19
C LEU A 78 -10.75 8.86 -0.44
N VAL A 79 -9.57 9.08 0.13
CA VAL A 79 -9.25 10.30 0.90
C VAL A 79 -9.07 11.52 0.00
N SER A 80 -8.57 11.32 -1.23
CA SER A 80 -8.37 12.40 -2.21
C SER A 80 -9.63 12.74 -3.01
N CYS A 81 -10.70 11.93 -2.90
CA CYS A 81 -11.95 12.18 -3.61
C CYS A 81 -12.67 13.39 -2.97
N PRO A 82 -13.05 14.42 -3.74
CA PRO A 82 -13.85 15.51 -3.22
C PRO A 82 -15.15 14.96 -2.62
N VAL A 83 -15.43 15.35 -1.38
CA VAL A 83 -16.49 14.81 -0.50
C VAL A 83 -17.89 14.82 -1.14
N GLU A 84 -18.09 15.57 -2.22
CA GLU A 84 -19.35 15.62 -2.98
C GLU A 84 -19.65 14.37 -3.84
N ASN A 85 -18.65 13.51 -4.11
CA ASN A 85 -18.82 12.33 -4.98
C ASN A 85 -18.36 11.01 -4.33
N CYS A 86 -18.13 10.97 -3.02
CA CYS A 86 -17.90 9.68 -2.36
C CYS A 86 -19.24 8.91 -2.34
N PRO A 87 -19.38 7.78 -3.06
CA PRO A 87 -20.49 6.90 -2.78
C PRO A 87 -20.30 6.49 -1.32
N THR A 88 -21.20 6.97 -0.45
CA THR A 88 -21.35 6.42 0.89
C THR A 88 -21.51 4.93 0.73
N HIS A 89 -20.41 4.19 0.89
CA HIS A 89 -20.45 2.77 1.12
C HIS A 89 -21.12 2.61 2.48
N THR A 90 -22.45 2.56 2.45
CA THR A 90 -23.23 1.95 3.50
C THR A 90 -22.73 0.53 3.63
N PHE A 91 -21.78 0.32 4.54
CA PHE A 91 -21.56 -0.99 5.15
C PHE A 91 -22.86 -1.32 5.89
N GLN A 92 -23.81 -1.92 5.18
CA GLN A 92 -24.86 -2.70 5.81
C GLN A 92 -24.19 -3.96 6.35
N LYS A 93 -24.13 -4.05 7.69
CA LYS A 93 -23.89 -5.30 8.39
C LYS A 93 -25.06 -6.23 8.09
N ASP A 94 -24.76 -7.38 7.53
CA ASP A 94 -25.45 -8.64 7.81
C ASP A 94 -24.41 -9.63 8.34
#